data_AF-A0A1H8C7V6-F1
#
_entry.id   AF-A0A1H8C7V6-F1
#
_cell.length_a   1.000
_cell.length_b   1.000
_cell.length_c   1.000
_cell.angle_alpha   90.00
_cell.angle_beta   90.00
_cell.angle_gamma   90.00
#
_symmetry.space_group_name_H-M   'P 1'
#
loop_
_entity.id
_entity.type
_entity.pdbx_description
1 polymer ?
#
loop_
_entity_poly.entity_id
_entity_poly.type
_entity_poly.pdbx_seq_one_letter_code
_entity_poly.pdbx_strand_id
1 'polypeptide(L)'
;MGYPSEMALLSRLHWWTVEYGLIGTLDHPKIYGAGLLSSIGESASCMQPNVPKLPYSLDAVNFAYDITKPQPQLFVTPTFEHLLSVLNSFADSMAFRKGGKESLEKAIECQNVCTAVYSSGLQVSGVFTGSGDEGLVYLKTVGPSALAYEGIQLEGHGKAGHSDGFGSPVGKLQQAGKSLENFKDADLAAFRLMPGEEVQLLFESRICVSGTVDKIIRRHDKIILIRFTDCTVTRADTGKIYFQPQWGAYDMAVGEQIVSVFCGAADKDAFEQVALISTEQTFKVQDNPEKKRLYDFYALVRKIRETTQDTEKLEEIWNGLRQAYPDDWLCALEILEILRPNENYSSLANTIESFLTNKQNTHPDSNKLIEDGLLLSKASDKSQLY
;
A
#
# COMPACT_ATOMS: atom_id res chain seq x y z
N MET A 1 -8.32 14.41 -16.98
CA MET A 1 -7.86 13.54 -15.87
C MET A 1 -8.54 14.04 -14.61
N GLY A 2 -9.25 13.17 -13.88
CA GLY A 2 -9.90 13.54 -12.62
C GLY A 2 -8.90 13.87 -11.51
N TYR A 3 -9.40 14.29 -10.36
CA TYR A 3 -8.56 14.45 -9.16
C TYR A 3 -7.94 13.09 -8.77
N PRO A 4 -6.67 13.05 -8.34
CA PRO A 4 -6.04 11.81 -7.91
C PRO A 4 -6.74 11.24 -6.67
N SER A 5 -6.91 9.92 -6.64
CA SER A 5 -7.40 9.24 -5.43
C SER A 5 -6.39 9.35 -4.29
N GLU A 6 -6.84 9.17 -3.05
CA GLU A 6 -5.94 9.14 -1.89
C GLU A 6 -4.86 8.05 -2.03
N MET A 7 -5.20 6.91 -2.64
CA MET A 7 -4.23 5.85 -2.95
C MET A 7 -3.17 6.35 -3.94
N ALA A 8 -3.55 7.08 -4.99
CA ALA A 8 -2.59 7.63 -5.95
C ALA A 8 -1.66 8.66 -5.29
N LEU A 9 -2.18 9.48 -4.36
CA LEU A 9 -1.37 10.42 -3.58
C LEU A 9 -0.42 9.69 -2.62
N LEU A 10 -0.90 8.63 -1.94
CA LEU A 10 -0.08 7.79 -1.08
C LEU A 10 1.04 7.09 -1.86
N SER A 11 0.75 6.60 -3.07
CA SER A 11 1.75 6.00 -3.96
C SER A 11 2.84 6.98 -4.34
N ARG A 12 2.54 8.28 -4.49
CA ARG A 12 3.58 9.30 -4.72
C ARG A 12 4.48 9.45 -3.50
N LEU A 13 3.91 9.51 -2.29
CA LEU A 13 4.73 9.55 -1.07
C LEU A 13 5.61 8.31 -0.96
N HIS A 14 5.06 7.13 -1.22
CA HIS A 14 5.83 5.87 -1.26
C HIS A 14 6.96 5.94 -2.28
N TRP A 15 6.68 6.41 -3.50
CA TRP A 15 7.68 6.52 -4.56
C TRP A 15 8.86 7.44 -4.16
N TRP A 16 8.55 8.63 -3.63
CA TRP A 16 9.56 9.60 -3.23
C TRP A 16 10.26 9.29 -1.90
N THR A 17 9.89 8.18 -1.25
CA THR A 17 10.50 7.74 0.00
C THR A 17 11.06 6.33 -0.10
N VAL A 18 10.20 5.32 -0.02
CA VAL A 18 10.57 3.91 0.00
C VAL A 18 11.31 3.49 -1.27
N GLU A 19 10.94 4.02 -2.44
CA GLU A 19 11.57 3.65 -3.71
C GLU A 19 12.77 4.54 -4.05
N TYR A 20 12.61 5.86 -4.00
CA TYR A 20 13.60 6.85 -4.46
C TYR A 20 13.95 7.91 -3.40
N GLY A 21 13.87 7.57 -2.12
CA GLY A 21 14.15 8.50 -1.03
C GLY A 21 15.64 8.65 -0.69
N LEU A 22 15.98 9.86 -0.26
CA LEU A 22 17.28 10.22 0.31
C LEU A 22 17.14 10.67 1.78
N ILE A 23 18.18 10.47 2.59
CA ILE A 23 18.20 10.82 4.02
C ILE A 23 19.46 11.61 4.40
N GLY A 24 19.35 12.57 5.31
CA GLY A 24 20.46 13.39 5.79
C GLY A 24 20.26 14.88 5.50
N THR A 25 21.36 15.60 5.25
CA THR A 25 21.28 17.01 4.85
C THR A 25 21.13 17.14 3.34
N LEU A 26 20.64 18.28 2.86
CA LEU A 26 20.52 18.54 1.42
C LEU A 26 21.89 18.54 0.71
N ASP A 27 22.95 18.95 1.40
CA ASP A 27 24.31 18.99 0.87
C ASP A 27 24.99 17.61 0.86
N HIS A 28 24.67 16.76 1.85
CA HIS A 28 25.25 15.43 2.01
C HIS A 28 24.17 14.35 2.24
N PRO A 29 23.29 14.12 1.25
CA PRO A 29 22.27 13.10 1.35
C PRO A 29 22.88 11.70 1.17
N LYS A 30 22.26 10.71 1.80
CA LYS A 30 22.52 9.28 1.64
C LYS A 30 21.30 8.59 1.03
N ILE A 31 21.53 7.51 0.29
CA ILE A 31 20.45 6.73 -0.32
C ILE A 31 19.86 5.79 0.72
N TYR A 32 18.54 5.71 0.80
CA TYR A 32 17.84 4.62 1.49
C TYR A 32 16.72 4.00 0.64
N GLY A 33 16.28 4.66 -0.44
CA GLY A 33 15.26 4.14 -1.33
C GLY A 33 15.67 2.83 -2.01
N ALA A 34 14.79 1.85 -2.01
CA ALA A 34 15.03 0.50 -2.52
C ALA A 34 15.32 0.49 -4.03
N GLY A 35 14.58 1.26 -4.81
CA GLY A 35 14.79 1.41 -6.25
C GLY A 35 16.20 1.90 -6.54
N LEU A 36 16.64 2.96 -5.87
CA LEU A 36 18.00 3.47 -5.99
C LEU A 36 19.05 2.43 -5.56
N LEU A 37 18.89 1.80 -4.40
CA LEU A 37 19.85 0.82 -3.87
C LEU A 37 19.97 -0.44 -4.76
N SER A 38 18.91 -0.80 -5.49
CA SER A 38 18.92 -1.95 -6.40
C SER A 38 19.52 -1.64 -7.78
N SER A 39 19.73 -0.36 -8.10
CA SER A 39 20.14 0.13 -9.42
C SER A 39 21.43 0.93 -9.30
N ILE A 40 22.57 0.31 -9.59
CA ILE A 40 23.91 0.95 -9.51
C ILE A 40 23.95 2.23 -10.37
N GLY A 41 23.38 2.18 -11.57
CA GLY A 41 23.33 3.31 -12.49
C GLY A 41 22.52 4.49 -11.96
N GLU A 42 21.36 4.23 -11.35
CA GLU A 42 20.52 5.27 -10.78
C GLU A 42 21.09 5.80 -9.46
N SER A 43 21.65 4.93 -8.62
CA SER A 43 22.38 5.34 -7.40
C SER A 43 23.49 6.35 -7.70
N ALA A 44 24.30 6.11 -8.74
CA ALA A 44 25.39 7.02 -9.10
C ALA A 44 24.87 8.31 -9.75
N SER A 45 23.90 8.21 -10.68
CA SER A 45 23.38 9.37 -11.40
C SER A 45 22.52 10.27 -10.52
N CYS A 46 21.81 9.74 -9.53
CA CYS A 46 20.97 10.54 -8.66
C CYS A 46 21.78 11.50 -7.75
N MET A 47 23.04 11.18 -7.47
CA MET A 47 23.93 12.04 -6.69
C MET A 47 24.54 13.20 -7.49
N GLN A 48 24.38 13.20 -8.81
CA GLN A 48 24.92 14.25 -9.67
C GLN A 48 24.23 15.61 -9.43
N PRO A 49 24.94 16.76 -9.56
CA PRO A 49 24.37 18.08 -9.29
C PRO A 49 23.19 18.48 -10.18
N ASN A 50 23.05 17.86 -11.35
CA ASN A 50 21.96 18.12 -12.29
C ASN A 50 20.61 17.52 -11.86
N VAL A 51 20.58 16.63 -10.87
CA VAL A 51 19.34 16.11 -10.27
C VAL A 51 19.05 16.93 -9.01
N PRO A 52 17.98 17.76 -8.97
CA PRO A 52 17.62 18.54 -7.80
C PRO A 52 17.28 17.67 -6.59
N LYS A 53 17.77 18.09 -5.42
CA LYS A 53 17.43 17.51 -4.11
C LYS A 53 16.55 18.50 -3.36
N LEU A 54 15.32 18.10 -3.09
CA LEU A 54 14.31 18.92 -2.42
C LEU A 54 14.13 18.45 -0.97
N PRO A 55 13.82 19.34 -0.01
CA PRO A 55 13.47 18.90 1.34
C PRO A 55 12.16 18.10 1.31
N TYR A 56 12.13 16.97 2.02
CA TYR A 56 10.94 16.15 2.13
C TYR A 56 9.88 16.82 3.01
N SER A 57 8.71 17.05 2.42
CA SER A 57 7.51 17.59 3.07
C SER A 57 6.27 16.92 2.48
N LEU A 58 5.10 17.30 2.99
CA LEU A 58 3.82 16.86 2.43
C LEU A 58 3.67 17.27 0.96
N ASP A 59 4.39 18.30 0.49
CA ASP A 59 4.32 18.77 -0.90
C ASP A 59 4.73 17.70 -1.90
N ALA A 60 5.47 16.68 -1.48
CA ALA A 60 5.83 15.52 -2.30
C ALA A 60 4.59 14.83 -2.93
N VAL A 61 3.40 14.93 -2.31
CA VAL A 61 2.14 14.41 -2.90
C VAL A 61 1.79 15.05 -4.24
N ASN A 62 2.30 16.24 -4.54
CA ASN A 62 2.00 16.98 -5.76
C ASN A 62 2.90 16.57 -6.94
N PHE A 63 3.95 15.78 -6.68
CA PHE A 63 4.91 15.35 -7.70
C PHE A 63 4.51 13.98 -8.23
N ALA A 64 4.00 13.93 -9.45
CA ALA A 64 3.81 12.67 -10.17
C ALA A 64 5.17 12.11 -10.62
N TYR A 65 5.23 10.79 -10.81
CA TYR A 65 6.44 10.09 -11.23
C TYR A 65 6.20 9.30 -12.52
N ASP A 66 7.29 9.03 -13.25
CA ASP A 66 7.34 8.19 -14.45
C ASP A 66 8.34 7.06 -14.21
N ILE A 67 7.85 5.82 -14.21
CA ILE A 67 8.66 4.62 -13.95
C ILE A 67 9.62 4.30 -15.10
N THR A 68 9.43 4.91 -16.27
CA THR A 68 10.18 4.59 -17.49
C THR A 68 11.38 5.50 -17.73
N LYS A 69 11.56 6.52 -16.88
CA LYS A 69 12.57 7.56 -17.05
C LYS A 69 13.36 7.79 -15.75
N PRO A 70 14.60 8.30 -15.86
CA PRO A 70 15.33 8.79 -14.71
C PRO A 70 14.53 9.84 -13.93
N GLN A 71 14.65 9.80 -12.61
CA GLN A 71 13.85 10.67 -11.75
C GLN A 71 14.30 12.13 -11.88
N PRO A 72 13.39 13.07 -12.23
CA PRO A 72 13.76 14.46 -12.49
C PRO A 72 14.15 15.25 -11.24
N GLN A 73 13.75 14.79 -10.06
CA GLN A 73 14.14 15.31 -8.75
C GLN A 73 14.00 14.21 -7.71
N LEU A 74 14.68 14.36 -6.57
CA LEU A 74 14.54 13.50 -5.40
C LEU A 74 14.26 14.32 -4.13
N PHE A 75 13.75 13.64 -3.10
CA PHE A 75 13.46 14.25 -1.81
C PHE A 75 14.39 13.74 -0.72
N VAL A 76 14.87 14.67 0.11
CA VAL A 76 15.77 14.41 1.23
C VAL A 76 15.01 14.63 2.54
N THR A 77 14.86 13.57 3.33
CA THR A 77 14.36 13.66 4.71
C THR A 77 15.54 13.80 5.69
N PRO A 78 15.47 14.66 6.72
CA PRO A 78 16.54 14.75 7.71
C PRO A 78 16.68 13.48 8.54
N THR A 79 15.55 12.87 8.93
CA THR A 79 15.50 11.64 9.71
C THR A 79 14.28 10.78 9.34
N PHE A 80 14.22 9.53 9.81
CA PHE A 80 13.04 8.68 9.63
C PHE A 80 11.85 9.15 10.48
N GLU A 81 12.09 9.76 11.64
CA GLU A 81 11.04 10.34 12.48
C GLU A 81 10.31 11.47 11.75
N HIS A 82 11.05 12.34 11.05
CA HIS A 82 10.45 13.38 10.21
C HIS A 82 9.59 12.78 9.10
N LEU A 83 10.08 11.74 8.42
CA LEU A 83 9.33 11.02 7.39
C LEU A 83 8.02 10.45 7.95
N LEU A 84 8.09 9.75 9.07
CA LEU A 84 6.92 9.18 9.75
C LEU A 84 5.94 10.28 10.19
N SER A 85 6.43 11.43 10.64
CA SER A 85 5.58 12.57 10.99
C SER A 85 4.82 13.09 9.77
N VAL A 86 5.48 13.29 8.63
CA VAL A 86 4.83 13.74 7.39
C VAL A 86 3.79 12.73 6.92
N LEU A 87 4.13 11.43 6.95
CA LEU A 87 3.22 10.36 6.54
C LEU A 87 1.99 10.27 7.46
N ASN A 88 2.16 10.44 8.78
CA ASN A 88 1.05 10.48 9.72
C ASN A 88 0.16 11.71 9.49
N SER A 89 0.74 12.89 9.28
CA SER A 89 -0.03 14.09 8.93
C SER A 89 -0.84 13.91 7.65
N PHE A 90 -0.29 13.22 6.65
CA PHE A 90 -1.05 12.85 5.45
C PHE A 90 -2.18 11.88 5.77
N ALA A 91 -1.89 10.81 6.51
CA ALA A 91 -2.88 9.80 6.88
C ALA A 91 -4.03 10.38 7.70
N ASP A 92 -3.79 11.39 8.54
CA ASP A 92 -4.82 12.09 9.31
C ASP A 92 -5.79 12.90 8.42
N SER A 93 -5.37 13.24 7.20
CA SER A 93 -6.24 13.86 6.19
C SER A 93 -7.09 12.86 5.41
N MET A 94 -6.76 11.56 5.48
CA MET A 94 -7.39 10.52 4.67
C MET A 94 -8.74 10.08 5.25
N ALA A 95 -9.61 9.57 4.37
CA ALA A 95 -10.98 9.19 4.69
C ALA A 95 -11.10 8.20 5.87
N PHE A 96 -10.14 7.28 5.98
CA PHE A 96 -10.16 6.21 6.99
C PHE A 96 -9.83 6.68 8.41
N ARG A 97 -9.18 7.85 8.58
CA ARG A 97 -8.94 8.47 9.90
C ARG A 97 -9.89 9.63 10.17
N LYS A 98 -10.28 10.36 9.13
CA LYS A 98 -11.12 11.56 9.25
C LYS A 98 -12.60 11.24 9.45
N GLY A 99 -13.13 10.25 8.72
CA GLY A 99 -14.56 9.95 8.72
C GLY A 99 -15.43 11.14 8.29
N GLY A 100 -16.68 11.15 8.74
CA GLY A 100 -17.63 12.23 8.47
C GLY A 100 -18.07 12.34 7.01
N LYS A 101 -18.68 13.48 6.67
CA LYS A 101 -19.34 13.72 5.37
C LYS A 101 -18.37 13.65 4.19
N GLU A 102 -17.24 14.36 4.28
CA GLU A 102 -16.25 14.45 3.21
C GLU A 102 -15.67 13.07 2.85
N SER A 103 -15.42 12.22 3.86
CA SER A 103 -14.94 10.86 3.66
C SER A 103 -15.99 9.97 2.99
N LEU A 104 -17.27 10.17 3.30
CA LEU A 104 -18.35 9.45 2.64
C LEU A 104 -18.58 9.95 1.21
N GLU A 105 -18.41 11.25 0.94
CA GLU A 105 -18.47 11.81 -0.41
C GLU A 105 -17.41 11.17 -1.33
N LYS A 106 -16.19 10.96 -0.83
CA LYS A 106 -15.14 10.21 -1.55
C LYS A 106 -15.58 8.77 -1.87
N ALA A 107 -16.24 8.10 -0.94
CA ALA A 107 -16.77 6.75 -1.16
C ALA A 107 -17.93 6.73 -2.18
N ILE A 108 -18.79 7.74 -2.18
CA ILE A 108 -19.87 7.91 -3.18
C ILE A 108 -19.29 8.15 -4.57
N GLU A 109 -18.27 9.01 -4.67
CA GLU A 109 -17.63 9.36 -5.96
C GLU A 109 -16.95 8.14 -6.60
N CYS A 110 -16.37 7.24 -5.81
CA CYS A 110 -15.63 6.10 -6.34
C CYS A 110 -16.52 4.98 -6.91
N GLN A 111 -17.83 4.96 -6.59
CA GLN A 111 -18.81 3.96 -7.04
C GLN A 111 -18.42 2.49 -6.81
N ASN A 112 -17.46 2.25 -5.91
CA ASN A 112 -16.99 0.92 -5.55
C ASN A 112 -17.52 0.53 -4.16
N VAL A 113 -17.32 -0.74 -3.81
CA VAL A 113 -17.59 -1.23 -2.46
C VAL A 113 -16.63 -0.53 -1.50
N CYS A 114 -17.20 0.22 -0.57
CA CYS A 114 -16.49 0.83 0.54
C CYS A 114 -17.13 0.38 1.85
N THR A 115 -16.46 0.71 2.95
CA THR A 115 -16.98 0.52 4.30
C THR A 115 -16.99 1.84 5.04
N ALA A 116 -18.11 2.14 5.70
CA ALA A 116 -18.23 3.23 6.66
C ALA A 116 -18.39 2.67 8.08
N VAL A 117 -17.70 3.29 9.05
CA VAL A 117 -17.70 2.86 10.45
C VAL A 117 -18.41 3.89 11.30
N TYR A 118 -19.47 3.47 11.99
CA TYR A 118 -20.17 4.29 12.99
C TYR A 118 -19.34 4.42 14.27
N SER A 119 -19.59 5.46 15.07
CA SER A 119 -19.00 5.66 16.41
C SER A 119 -19.33 4.56 17.43
N SER A 120 -20.36 3.75 17.14
CA SER A 120 -20.67 2.52 17.87
C SER A 120 -19.70 1.36 17.57
N GLY A 121 -18.95 1.45 16.47
CA GLY A 121 -18.10 0.40 15.92
C GLY A 121 -18.79 -0.45 14.84
N LEU A 122 -20.08 -0.24 14.56
CA LEU A 122 -20.74 -0.93 13.44
C LEU A 122 -20.12 -0.51 12.11
N GLN A 123 -19.83 -1.48 11.26
CA GLN A 123 -19.28 -1.30 9.93
C GLN A 123 -20.34 -1.63 8.89
N VAL A 124 -20.56 -0.72 7.94
CA VAL A 124 -21.49 -0.91 6.82
C VAL A 124 -20.68 -0.96 5.54
N SER A 125 -20.73 -2.10 4.85
CA SER A 125 -20.06 -2.31 3.56
C SER A 125 -21.06 -2.33 2.42
N GLY A 126 -20.78 -1.58 1.34
CA GLY A 126 -21.62 -1.52 0.15
C GLY A 126 -21.22 -0.38 -0.79
N VAL A 127 -22.00 -0.17 -1.85
CA VAL A 127 -21.81 0.96 -2.78
C VAL A 127 -22.63 2.15 -2.29
N PHE A 128 -21.98 3.21 -1.83
CA PHE A 128 -22.65 4.38 -1.26
C PHE A 128 -23.26 5.28 -2.34
N THR A 129 -24.48 5.75 -2.11
CA THR A 129 -25.22 6.60 -3.06
C THR A 129 -25.75 7.90 -2.45
N GLY A 130 -25.70 8.07 -1.14
CA GLY A 130 -26.14 9.30 -0.50
C GLY A 130 -25.79 9.41 0.98
N SER A 131 -25.68 10.66 1.42
CA SER A 131 -25.45 11.09 2.80
C SER A 131 -26.63 11.91 3.38
N GLY A 132 -27.62 12.24 2.55
CA GLY A 132 -28.77 13.09 2.85
C GLY A 132 -28.59 14.55 2.40
N ASP A 133 -29.71 15.29 2.27
CA ASP A 133 -29.67 16.69 1.86
C ASP A 133 -29.17 17.57 3.03
N GLU A 134 -28.11 18.36 2.82
CA GLU A 134 -27.46 19.22 3.83
C GLU A 134 -26.74 18.52 5.00
N GLY A 135 -25.89 17.53 4.73
CA GLY A 135 -24.98 16.97 5.73
C GLY A 135 -24.86 15.47 5.63
N LEU A 136 -24.26 14.85 6.65
CA LEU A 136 -24.29 13.40 6.84
C LEU A 136 -25.39 13.07 7.85
N VAL A 137 -26.61 12.95 7.36
CA VAL A 137 -27.81 12.71 8.18
C VAL A 137 -28.38 11.31 7.98
N TYR A 138 -28.15 10.73 6.80
CA TYR A 138 -28.66 9.41 6.44
C TYR A 138 -27.69 8.73 5.49
N LEU A 139 -27.08 7.64 5.95
CA LEU A 139 -26.21 6.79 5.15
C LEU A 139 -27.07 5.91 4.24
N LYS A 140 -26.74 5.84 2.96
CA LYS A 140 -27.44 4.98 2.00
C LYS A 140 -26.46 4.27 1.07
N THR A 141 -26.64 2.96 0.94
CA THR A 141 -26.02 2.13 -0.08
C THR A 141 -27.04 1.62 -1.10
N VAL A 142 -26.56 1.12 -2.23
CA VAL A 142 -27.37 0.45 -3.26
C VAL A 142 -26.82 -0.96 -3.51
N GLY A 143 -27.73 -1.91 -3.76
CA GLY A 143 -27.39 -3.29 -4.03
C GLY A 143 -26.80 -4.02 -2.82
N PRO A 144 -26.17 -5.19 -3.03
CA PRO A 144 -25.76 -6.07 -1.96
C PRO A 144 -24.85 -5.37 -0.95
N SER A 145 -25.32 -5.30 0.30
CA SER A 145 -24.63 -4.66 1.42
C SER A 145 -24.42 -5.66 2.55
N ALA A 146 -23.49 -5.35 3.45
CA ALA A 146 -23.22 -6.19 4.61
C ALA A 146 -22.92 -5.34 5.85
N LEU A 147 -23.30 -5.86 7.02
CA LEU A 147 -22.99 -5.27 8.31
C LEU A 147 -21.97 -6.14 9.03
N ALA A 148 -20.94 -5.51 9.58
CA ALA A 148 -19.88 -6.17 10.31
C ALA A 148 -19.55 -5.43 11.61
N TYR A 149 -18.85 -6.12 12.50
CA TYR A 149 -18.25 -5.54 13.68
C TYR A 149 -16.84 -6.11 13.84
N GLU A 150 -15.84 -5.23 13.99
CA GLU A 150 -14.43 -5.62 14.08
C GLU A 150 -13.95 -6.53 12.93
N GLY A 151 -14.47 -6.29 11.72
CA GLY A 151 -14.09 -7.03 10.51
C GLY A 151 -14.77 -8.38 10.34
N ILE A 152 -15.76 -8.71 11.18
CA ILE A 152 -16.52 -9.96 11.10
C ILE A 152 -17.99 -9.65 10.79
N GLN A 153 -18.53 -10.24 9.73
CA GLN A 153 -19.93 -10.07 9.32
C GLN A 153 -20.89 -10.52 10.44
N LEU A 154 -21.92 -9.71 10.70
CA LEU A 154 -22.98 -10.07 11.64
C LEU A 154 -23.88 -11.14 11.03
N GLU A 155 -24.29 -12.11 11.86
CA GLU A 155 -25.21 -13.18 11.45
C GLU A 155 -26.51 -12.61 10.89
N GLY A 156 -26.90 -13.06 9.69
CA GLY A 156 -28.11 -12.59 9.01
C GLY A 156 -27.99 -11.23 8.31
N HIS A 157 -26.86 -10.52 8.44
CA HIS A 157 -26.66 -9.19 7.83
C HIS A 157 -25.57 -9.18 6.74
N GLY A 158 -25.47 -10.27 5.97
CA GLY A 158 -24.65 -10.30 4.75
C GLY A 158 -25.43 -9.84 3.51
N LYS A 159 -24.83 -10.04 2.33
CA LYS A 159 -25.41 -9.69 1.02
C LYS A 159 -26.82 -10.22 0.77
N ALA A 160 -27.17 -11.37 1.35
CA ALA A 160 -28.51 -11.95 1.25
C ALA A 160 -29.54 -11.25 2.16
N GLY A 161 -29.10 -10.71 3.29
CA GLY A 161 -29.95 -9.97 4.23
C GLY A 161 -30.22 -8.53 3.77
N HIS A 162 -29.27 -7.93 3.04
CA HIS A 162 -29.37 -6.56 2.52
C HIS A 162 -29.10 -6.52 1.00
N SER A 163 -29.91 -7.24 0.22
CA SER A 163 -29.69 -7.42 -1.23
C SER A 163 -29.89 -6.14 -2.04
N ASP A 164 -30.80 -5.26 -1.62
CA ASP A 164 -31.18 -4.05 -2.36
C ASP A 164 -30.42 -2.80 -1.91
N GLY A 165 -29.70 -2.90 -0.79
CA GLY A 165 -29.01 -1.79 -0.15
C GLY A 165 -29.26 -1.77 1.35
N PHE A 166 -28.61 -0.82 2.00
CA PHE A 166 -28.76 -0.54 3.41
C PHE A 166 -28.94 0.97 3.60
N GLY A 167 -29.77 1.35 4.56
CA GLY A 167 -30.03 2.76 4.83
C GLY A 167 -30.24 3.00 6.32
N SER A 168 -29.52 3.95 6.91
CA SER A 168 -29.66 4.26 8.33
C SER A 168 -29.36 5.71 8.67
N PRO A 169 -30.07 6.32 9.63
CA PRO A 169 -29.71 7.63 10.15
C PRO A 169 -28.29 7.65 10.73
N VAL A 170 -27.71 8.85 10.75
CA VAL A 170 -26.47 9.19 11.46
C VAL A 170 -26.77 10.40 12.32
N GLY A 171 -26.42 10.36 13.61
CA GLY A 171 -26.61 11.51 14.50
C GLY A 171 -27.18 11.17 15.88
N LYS A 172 -27.44 12.22 16.66
CA LYS A 172 -28.08 12.14 17.97
C LYS A 172 -29.60 12.17 17.88
N LEU A 173 -30.22 11.53 18.86
CA LEU A 173 -31.64 11.72 19.14
C LEU A 173 -31.88 13.11 19.72
N GLN A 174 -32.94 13.76 19.25
CA GLN A 174 -33.43 15.00 19.82
C GLN A 174 -33.80 14.76 21.28
N GLN A 175 -33.40 15.69 22.16
CA GLN A 175 -33.66 15.63 23.61
C GLN A 175 -32.90 14.50 24.36
N ALA A 176 -32.01 13.76 23.70
CA ALA A 176 -31.12 12.83 24.38
C ALA A 176 -29.87 13.56 24.89
N GLY A 177 -29.61 13.50 26.20
CA GLY A 177 -28.38 14.04 26.81
C GLY A 177 -27.12 13.21 26.53
N LYS A 178 -27.27 12.06 25.86
CA LYS A 178 -26.19 11.10 25.53
C LYS A 178 -26.42 10.52 24.14
N SER A 179 -25.36 10.02 23.50
CA SER A 179 -25.44 9.32 22.22
C SER A 179 -26.16 7.97 22.39
N LEU A 180 -26.99 7.60 21.40
CA LEU A 180 -27.83 6.39 21.46
C LEU A 180 -27.00 5.12 21.64
N GLU A 181 -25.79 5.06 21.06
CA GLU A 181 -24.88 3.93 21.23
C GLU A 181 -24.47 3.70 22.69
N ASN A 182 -24.57 4.71 23.56
CA ASN A 182 -24.16 4.63 24.97
C ASN A 182 -25.34 4.46 25.94
N PHE A 183 -26.56 4.28 25.44
CA PHE A 183 -27.74 4.10 26.27
C PHE A 183 -27.63 2.82 27.10
N LYS A 184 -27.88 2.97 28.41
CA LYS A 184 -28.03 1.85 29.34
C LYS A 184 -29.50 1.46 29.43
N ASP A 185 -29.80 0.39 30.17
CA ASP A 185 -31.15 -0.17 30.22
C ASP A 185 -32.17 0.82 30.82
N ALA A 186 -31.73 1.65 31.77
CA ALA A 186 -32.56 2.74 32.30
C ALA A 186 -32.87 3.81 31.25
N ASP A 187 -31.89 4.13 30.39
CA ASP A 187 -32.11 5.08 29.28
C ASP A 187 -33.05 4.46 28.23
N LEU A 188 -32.88 3.19 27.88
CA LEU A 188 -33.78 2.47 26.97
C LEU A 188 -35.23 2.47 27.47
N ALA A 189 -35.44 2.17 28.75
CA ALA A 189 -36.78 2.20 29.35
C ALA A 189 -37.40 3.61 29.32
N ALA A 190 -36.59 4.66 29.56
CA ALA A 190 -37.07 6.04 29.50
C ALA A 190 -37.53 6.45 28.09
N PHE A 191 -36.91 5.89 27.05
CA PHE A 191 -37.23 6.15 25.65
C PHE A 191 -38.17 5.12 25.02
N ARG A 192 -38.72 4.17 25.81
CA ARG A 192 -39.53 3.04 25.32
C ARG A 192 -38.85 2.22 24.22
N LEU A 193 -37.54 2.05 24.35
CA LEU A 193 -36.72 1.25 23.44
C LEU A 193 -36.52 -0.16 23.99
N MET A 194 -37.62 -0.85 24.26
CA MET A 194 -37.62 -2.26 24.67
C MET A 194 -38.34 -3.13 23.64
N PRO A 195 -37.92 -4.39 23.43
CA PRO A 195 -38.60 -5.30 22.50
C PRO A 195 -40.12 -5.37 22.74
N GLY A 196 -40.90 -5.19 21.68
CA GLY A 196 -42.35 -5.15 21.67
C GLY A 196 -42.98 -3.77 21.87
N GLU A 197 -42.20 -2.73 22.19
CA GLU A 197 -42.72 -1.37 22.34
C GLU A 197 -42.74 -0.60 21.03
N GLU A 198 -43.83 0.15 20.81
CA GLU A 198 -43.90 1.16 19.76
C GLU A 198 -43.17 2.43 20.20
N VAL A 199 -42.25 2.88 19.35
CA VAL A 199 -41.41 4.04 19.63
C VAL A 199 -41.32 4.96 18.42
N GLN A 200 -41.18 6.25 18.72
CA GLN A 200 -40.88 7.29 17.75
C GLN A 200 -39.56 7.97 18.15
N LEU A 201 -38.52 7.74 17.36
CA LEU A 201 -37.21 8.34 17.53
C LEU A 201 -37.04 9.51 16.57
N LEU A 202 -36.93 10.71 17.12
CA LEU A 202 -36.66 11.92 16.35
C LEU A 202 -35.18 12.29 16.52
N PHE A 203 -34.45 12.40 15.42
CA PHE A 203 -33.06 12.82 15.39
C PHE A 203 -32.93 14.35 15.27
N GLU A 204 -31.81 14.91 15.72
CA GLU A 204 -31.50 16.34 15.54
C GLU A 204 -31.50 16.75 14.06
N SER A 205 -31.18 15.82 13.18
CA SER A 205 -31.24 15.95 11.71
C SER A 205 -32.65 15.94 11.12
N ARG A 206 -33.69 15.92 11.97
CA ARG A 206 -35.11 15.83 11.59
C ARG A 206 -35.51 14.50 10.96
N ILE A 207 -34.65 13.49 10.98
CA ILE A 207 -35.03 12.11 10.64
C ILE A 207 -35.91 11.57 11.77
N CYS A 208 -37.05 11.00 11.41
CA CYS A 208 -37.99 10.37 12.31
C CYS A 208 -38.05 8.88 11.96
N VAL A 209 -37.75 8.03 12.93
CA VAL A 209 -37.88 6.56 12.86
C VAL A 209 -39.03 6.16 13.76
N SER A 210 -40.09 5.59 13.21
CA SER A 210 -41.27 5.17 13.96
C SER A 210 -41.59 3.72 13.67
N GLY A 211 -41.70 2.88 14.70
CA GLY A 211 -42.01 1.45 14.55
C GLY A 211 -41.95 0.70 15.87
N THR A 212 -42.09 -0.63 15.79
CA THR A 212 -42.04 -1.51 16.96
C THR A 212 -40.65 -2.12 17.09
N VAL A 213 -40.03 -2.03 18.27
CA VAL A 213 -38.70 -2.61 18.50
C VAL A 213 -38.81 -4.13 18.50
N ASP A 214 -38.04 -4.80 17.65
CA ASP A 214 -37.95 -6.27 17.59
C ASP A 214 -36.74 -6.78 18.36
N LYS A 215 -35.56 -6.23 18.06
CA LYS A 215 -34.29 -6.69 18.63
C LYS A 215 -33.28 -5.56 18.76
N ILE A 216 -32.50 -5.58 19.85
CA ILE A 216 -31.38 -4.67 20.08
C ILE A 216 -30.09 -5.49 20.16
N ILE A 217 -29.08 -5.11 19.37
CA ILE A 217 -27.78 -5.77 19.34
C ILE A 217 -26.75 -4.85 20.01
N ARG A 218 -26.03 -5.41 20.99
CA ARG A 218 -24.93 -4.75 21.69
C ARG A 218 -23.59 -5.44 21.46
N ARG A 219 -22.52 -4.65 21.45
CA ARG A 219 -21.11 -5.08 21.48
C ARG A 219 -20.31 -4.12 22.36
N HIS A 220 -19.44 -4.65 23.22
CA HIS A 220 -18.64 -3.85 24.17
C HIS A 220 -19.46 -2.76 24.89
N ASP A 221 -20.64 -3.14 25.43
CA ASP A 221 -21.59 -2.26 26.12
C ASP A 221 -22.16 -1.08 25.31
N LYS A 222 -21.94 -1.07 23.99
CA LYS A 222 -22.55 -0.13 23.06
C LYS A 222 -23.65 -0.78 22.24
N ILE A 223 -24.70 -0.01 21.97
CA ILE A 223 -25.74 -0.40 21.01
C ILE A 223 -25.21 -0.14 19.61
N ILE A 224 -25.18 -1.19 18.77
CA ILE A 224 -24.67 -1.11 17.40
C ILE A 224 -25.80 -1.20 16.36
N LEU A 225 -26.88 -1.91 16.66
CA LEU A 225 -28.00 -2.13 15.75
C LEU A 225 -29.31 -2.27 16.52
N ILE A 226 -30.37 -1.68 16.00
CA ILE A 226 -31.75 -1.89 16.48
C ILE A 226 -32.61 -2.30 15.29
N ARG A 227 -33.27 -3.44 15.42
CA ARG A 227 -34.22 -3.95 14.42
C ARG A 227 -35.63 -3.54 14.81
N PHE A 228 -36.38 -3.05 13.83
CA PHE A 228 -37.77 -2.65 13.96
C PHE A 228 -38.69 -3.44 13.01
N THR A 229 -39.92 -3.67 13.44
CA THR A 229 -41.03 -4.11 12.59
C THR A 229 -42.03 -2.97 12.41
N ASP A 230 -42.81 -3.03 11.34
CA ASP A 230 -43.79 -1.99 10.97
C ASP A 230 -43.20 -0.57 10.97
N CYS A 231 -41.95 -0.46 10.50
CA CYS A 231 -41.16 0.75 10.63
C CYS A 231 -41.35 1.70 9.45
N THR A 232 -41.47 2.98 9.75
CA THR A 232 -41.45 4.07 8.77
C THR A 232 -40.32 5.03 9.12
N VAL A 233 -39.51 5.40 8.11
CA VAL A 233 -38.44 6.39 8.27
C VAL A 233 -38.68 7.56 7.33
N THR A 234 -38.81 8.75 7.90
CA THR A 234 -39.11 9.99 7.16
C THR A 234 -38.24 11.14 7.61
N ARG A 235 -38.15 12.19 6.79
CA ARG A 235 -37.66 13.50 7.22
C ARG A 235 -38.85 14.39 7.58
N ALA A 236 -38.88 14.92 8.80
CA ALA A 236 -40.03 15.65 9.32
C ALA A 236 -40.30 16.99 8.61
N ASP A 237 -39.29 17.62 8.02
CA ASP A 237 -39.38 18.93 7.34
C ASP A 237 -39.87 18.82 5.88
N THR A 238 -39.40 17.83 5.14
CA THR A 238 -39.64 17.65 3.71
C THR A 238 -40.67 16.56 3.40
N GLY A 239 -40.99 15.70 4.38
CA GLY A 239 -41.83 14.52 4.17
C GLY A 239 -41.16 13.42 3.35
N LYS A 240 -39.86 13.55 3.02
CA LYS A 240 -39.11 12.56 2.25
C LYS A 240 -39.09 11.23 3.00
N ILE A 241 -39.48 10.16 2.30
CA ILE A 241 -39.53 8.80 2.84
C ILE A 241 -38.21 8.08 2.53
N TYR A 242 -37.59 7.51 3.56
CA TYR A 242 -36.38 6.69 3.44
C TYR A 242 -36.66 5.21 3.61
N PHE A 243 -37.72 4.84 4.35
CA PHE A 243 -38.13 3.46 4.56
C PHE A 243 -39.64 3.35 4.80
N GLN A 244 -40.26 2.28 4.33
CA GLN A 244 -41.67 1.98 4.54
C GLN A 244 -41.87 0.57 5.11
N PRO A 245 -42.94 0.34 5.91
CA PRO A 245 -43.21 -0.96 6.54
C PRO A 245 -43.30 -2.12 5.55
N GLN A 246 -43.80 -1.83 4.34
CA GLN A 246 -44.00 -2.80 3.27
C GLN A 246 -42.68 -3.39 2.74
N TRP A 247 -41.54 -2.75 3.02
CA TRP A 247 -40.22 -3.21 2.59
C TRP A 247 -39.61 -4.23 3.56
N GLY A 248 -40.28 -4.50 4.68
CA GLY A 248 -39.90 -5.54 5.65
C GLY A 248 -39.40 -4.97 6.97
N ALA A 249 -38.62 -5.78 7.68
CA ALA A 249 -37.98 -5.37 8.92
C ALA A 249 -36.89 -4.34 8.65
N TYR A 250 -36.81 -3.31 9.48
CA TYR A 250 -35.85 -2.22 9.35
C TYR A 250 -34.70 -2.42 10.34
N ASP A 251 -33.48 -2.58 9.82
CA ASP A 251 -32.27 -2.63 10.63
C ASP A 251 -31.63 -1.24 10.69
N MET A 252 -31.73 -0.60 11.86
CA MET A 252 -31.16 0.72 12.11
C MET A 252 -29.75 0.60 12.71
N ALA A 253 -28.74 1.01 11.95
CA ALA A 253 -27.39 1.23 12.47
C ALA A 253 -27.40 2.38 13.49
N VAL A 254 -26.77 2.15 14.64
CA VAL A 254 -26.68 3.14 15.69
C VAL A 254 -25.32 3.79 15.70
N GLY A 255 -25.26 5.11 15.69
CA GLY A 255 -24.06 5.87 16.00
C GLY A 255 -24.24 7.36 15.71
N GLU A 256 -23.69 8.18 16.60
CA GLU A 256 -23.67 9.63 16.49
C GLU A 256 -22.99 10.13 15.21
N GLN A 257 -21.90 9.48 14.79
CA GLN A 257 -21.08 9.94 13.67
C GLN A 257 -20.44 8.76 12.93
N ILE A 258 -19.97 9.03 11.70
CA ILE A 258 -19.08 8.12 10.97
C ILE A 258 -17.64 8.50 11.30
N VAL A 259 -16.90 7.58 11.91
CA VAL A 259 -15.53 7.81 12.39
C VAL A 259 -14.46 7.39 11.39
N SER A 260 -14.80 6.58 10.40
CA SER A 260 -13.87 6.08 9.39
C SER A 260 -14.62 5.66 8.13
N VAL A 261 -14.02 5.90 6.96
CA VAL A 261 -14.50 5.38 5.67
C VAL A 261 -13.31 4.86 4.88
N PHE A 262 -13.38 3.65 4.36
CA PHE A 262 -12.28 3.03 3.61
C PHE A 262 -12.78 2.16 2.45
N CYS A 263 -11.89 1.84 1.51
CA CYS A 263 -12.20 1.02 0.34
C CYS A 263 -12.22 -0.48 0.68
N GLY A 264 -13.16 -1.23 0.08
CA GLY A 264 -13.38 -2.65 0.32
C GLY A 264 -14.41 -2.93 1.41
N ALA A 265 -14.84 -4.19 1.49
CA ALA A 265 -15.71 -4.68 2.56
C ALA A 265 -14.94 -4.86 3.87
N ALA A 266 -15.66 -4.73 4.99
CA ALA A 266 -15.12 -4.92 6.34
C ALA A 266 -14.69 -6.39 6.56
N ASP A 267 -15.56 -7.31 6.17
CA ASP A 267 -15.30 -8.75 6.13
C ASP A 267 -15.12 -9.15 4.65
N LYS A 268 -13.88 -9.14 4.17
CA LYS A 268 -13.58 -9.40 2.76
C LYS A 268 -13.94 -10.83 2.37
N ASP A 269 -13.67 -11.80 3.22
CA ASP A 269 -13.87 -13.22 2.91
C ASP A 269 -15.37 -13.55 2.81
N ALA A 270 -16.18 -13.00 3.71
CA ALA A 270 -17.63 -13.17 3.63
C ALA A 270 -18.26 -12.40 2.45
N PHE A 271 -17.69 -11.24 2.09
CA PHE A 271 -18.25 -10.37 1.06
C PHE A 271 -17.82 -10.77 -0.36
N GLU A 272 -16.57 -11.14 -0.56
CA GLU A 272 -15.93 -11.51 -1.83
C GLU A 272 -15.70 -13.03 -1.90
N GLN A 273 -16.78 -13.82 -1.98
CA GLN A 273 -16.73 -15.31 -1.97
C GLN A 273 -15.95 -15.97 -3.14
N VAL A 274 -15.21 -15.23 -3.97
CA VAL A 274 -14.39 -15.81 -5.06
C VAL A 274 -13.02 -15.13 -5.11
N ALA A 275 -12.06 -15.68 -4.39
CA ALA A 275 -10.65 -15.37 -4.64
C ALA A 275 -10.24 -15.98 -5.99
N LEU A 276 -9.83 -15.12 -6.93
CA LEU A 276 -9.18 -15.54 -8.19
C LEU A 276 -7.80 -16.12 -7.85
N ILE A 277 -7.70 -17.44 -7.76
CA ILE A 277 -6.42 -18.14 -7.65
C ILE A 277 -5.73 -18.03 -9.00
N SER A 278 -4.59 -17.36 -9.06
CA SER A 278 -3.75 -17.31 -10.26
C SER A 278 -3.37 -18.74 -10.68
N THR A 279 -3.67 -19.09 -11.94
CA THR A 279 -3.30 -20.37 -12.54
C THR A 279 -1.83 -20.40 -12.98
N GLU A 280 -1.14 -19.27 -12.93
CA GLU A 280 0.26 -19.16 -13.38
C GLU A 280 1.21 -19.60 -12.26
N GLN A 281 1.85 -20.76 -12.44
CA GLN A 281 2.96 -21.18 -11.60
C GLN A 281 4.23 -20.43 -12.01
N THR A 282 5.00 -19.98 -11.02
CA THR A 282 6.30 -19.31 -11.23
C THR A 282 7.21 -20.17 -12.12
N PHE A 283 7.67 -19.61 -13.24
CA PHE A 283 8.62 -20.28 -14.13
C PHE A 283 9.89 -20.67 -13.35
N LYS A 284 10.10 -21.98 -13.17
CA LYS A 284 11.36 -22.51 -12.65
C LYS A 284 12.35 -22.62 -13.81
N VAL A 285 13.52 -21.99 -13.66
CA VAL A 285 14.61 -22.06 -14.64
C VAL A 285 14.98 -23.54 -14.89
N GLN A 286 14.97 -23.97 -16.15
CA GLN A 286 15.38 -25.33 -16.53
C GLN A 286 16.91 -25.45 -16.52
N ASP A 287 17.41 -26.58 -16.01
CA ASP A 287 18.84 -26.90 -15.94
C ASP A 287 19.45 -27.00 -17.35
N ASN A 288 20.36 -26.08 -17.70
CA ASN A 288 21.15 -26.13 -18.95
C ASN A 288 22.56 -26.67 -18.65
N PRO A 289 22.97 -27.83 -19.21
CA PRO A 289 24.29 -28.43 -19.01
C PRO A 289 25.47 -27.51 -19.39
N GLU A 290 25.31 -26.64 -20.40
CA GLU A 290 26.37 -25.70 -20.81
C GLU A 290 26.59 -24.60 -19.78
N LYS A 291 25.52 -24.12 -19.12
CA LYS A 291 25.62 -23.16 -18.01
C LYS A 291 26.27 -23.79 -16.79
N LYS A 292 25.99 -25.06 -16.51
CA LYS A 292 26.61 -25.78 -15.39
C LYS A 292 28.13 -25.82 -15.51
N ARG A 293 28.65 -26.10 -16.71
CA ARG A 293 30.09 -26.10 -16.96
C ARG A 293 30.73 -24.72 -16.82
N LEU A 294 30.02 -23.65 -17.19
CA LEU A 294 30.47 -22.28 -16.92
C LEU A 294 30.51 -22.00 -15.41
N TYR A 295 29.50 -22.44 -14.65
CA TYR A 295 29.48 -22.31 -13.19
C TYR A 295 30.63 -23.06 -12.51
N ASP A 296 31.11 -24.16 -13.06
CA ASP A 296 32.29 -24.86 -12.56
C ASP A 296 33.56 -23.99 -12.67
N PHE A 297 33.72 -23.22 -13.76
CA PHE A 297 34.82 -22.26 -13.89
C PHE A 297 34.73 -21.16 -12.82
N TYR A 298 33.56 -20.57 -12.61
CA TYR A 298 33.35 -19.57 -11.53
C TYR A 298 33.62 -20.17 -10.15
N ALA A 299 33.22 -21.42 -9.90
CA ALA A 299 33.46 -22.09 -8.63
C ALA A 299 34.96 -22.29 -8.35
N LEU A 300 35.74 -22.62 -9.38
CA LEU A 300 37.20 -22.77 -9.28
C LEU A 300 37.88 -21.43 -8.99
N VAL A 301 37.53 -20.36 -9.71
CA VAL A 301 38.08 -19.01 -9.50
C VAL A 301 37.74 -18.51 -8.10
N ARG A 302 36.49 -18.70 -7.65
CA ARG A 302 36.06 -18.38 -6.29
C ARG A 302 36.85 -19.14 -5.23
N LYS A 303 37.09 -20.44 -5.43
CA LYS A 303 37.88 -21.25 -4.48
C LYS A 303 39.31 -20.70 -4.34
N ILE A 304 39.94 -20.31 -5.45
CA ILE A 304 41.28 -19.71 -5.43
C ILE A 304 41.24 -18.34 -4.71
N ARG A 305 40.22 -17.52 -4.96
CA ARG A 305 40.02 -16.23 -4.29
C ARG A 305 39.90 -16.37 -2.77
N GLU A 306 39.12 -17.34 -2.29
CA GLU A 306 38.86 -17.53 -0.86
C GLU A 306 40.02 -18.22 -0.12
N THR A 307 40.77 -19.11 -0.81
CA THR A 307 41.87 -19.88 -0.17
C THR A 307 43.25 -19.29 -0.38
N THR A 308 43.43 -18.41 -1.37
CA THR A 308 44.72 -17.82 -1.80
C THR A 308 45.79 -18.87 -2.17
N GLN A 309 45.37 -20.11 -2.44
CA GLN A 309 46.23 -21.23 -2.87
C GLN A 309 45.98 -21.54 -4.35
N ASP A 310 46.91 -22.23 -5.01
CA ASP A 310 46.82 -22.68 -6.41
C ASP A 310 46.72 -21.54 -7.46
N THR A 311 47.34 -20.38 -7.21
CA THR A 311 47.33 -19.23 -8.15
C THR A 311 47.94 -19.60 -9.51
N GLU A 312 48.86 -20.57 -9.55
CA GLU A 312 49.43 -21.13 -10.78
C GLU A 312 48.39 -21.79 -11.71
N LYS A 313 47.25 -22.25 -11.19
CA LYS A 313 46.18 -22.87 -12.00
C LYS A 313 45.32 -21.85 -12.74
N LEU A 314 45.41 -20.56 -12.39
CA LEU A 314 44.61 -19.49 -13.03
C LEU A 314 44.94 -19.34 -14.51
N GLU A 315 46.18 -19.63 -14.94
CA GLU A 315 46.55 -19.60 -16.36
C GLU A 315 45.85 -20.70 -17.17
N GLU A 316 45.76 -21.92 -16.61
CA GLU A 316 45.03 -23.04 -17.23
C GLU A 316 43.53 -22.75 -17.28
N ILE A 317 42.97 -22.24 -16.18
CA ILE A 317 41.55 -21.85 -16.06
C ILE A 317 41.22 -20.75 -17.08
N TRP A 318 42.08 -19.74 -17.23
CA TRP A 318 41.92 -18.66 -18.21
C TRP A 318 41.90 -19.20 -19.65
N ASN A 319 42.86 -20.06 -19.99
CA ASN A 319 42.93 -20.65 -21.33
C ASN A 319 41.69 -21.52 -21.62
N GLY A 320 41.23 -22.30 -20.63
CA GLY A 320 40.01 -23.09 -20.74
C GLY A 320 38.74 -22.25 -20.89
N LEU A 321 38.64 -21.16 -20.12
CA LEU A 321 37.54 -20.20 -20.20
C LEU A 321 37.50 -19.54 -21.58
N ARG A 322 38.63 -19.01 -22.06
CA ARG A 322 38.72 -18.34 -23.37
C ARG A 322 38.35 -19.25 -24.53
N GLN A 323 38.67 -20.54 -24.45
CA GLN A 323 38.34 -21.52 -25.49
C GLN A 323 36.86 -21.93 -25.44
N ALA A 324 36.31 -22.17 -24.25
CA ALA A 324 34.95 -22.69 -24.09
C ALA A 324 33.87 -21.59 -24.08
N TYR A 325 34.22 -20.40 -23.58
CA TYR A 325 33.31 -19.27 -23.37
C TYR A 325 33.99 -17.94 -23.76
N PRO A 326 34.25 -17.71 -25.06
CA PRO A 326 34.99 -16.55 -25.53
C PRO A 326 34.30 -15.20 -25.28
N ASP A 327 33.02 -15.22 -24.93
CA ASP A 327 32.21 -14.02 -24.64
C ASP A 327 32.07 -13.72 -23.14
N ASP A 328 32.54 -14.59 -22.26
CA ASP A 328 32.45 -14.39 -20.81
C ASP A 328 33.55 -13.44 -20.32
N TRP A 329 33.19 -12.17 -20.14
CA TRP A 329 34.08 -11.13 -19.64
C TRP A 329 34.17 -11.10 -18.10
N LEU A 330 33.15 -11.60 -17.40
CA LEU A 330 33.03 -11.47 -15.95
C LEU A 330 33.99 -12.42 -15.22
N CYS A 331 34.09 -13.68 -15.63
CA CYS A 331 35.07 -14.61 -15.07
C CYS A 331 36.51 -14.17 -15.40
N ALA A 332 36.73 -13.59 -16.58
CA ALA A 332 38.01 -12.99 -16.96
C ALA A 332 38.41 -11.84 -16.01
N LEU A 333 37.46 -10.96 -15.67
CA LEU A 333 37.66 -9.87 -14.72
C LEU A 333 37.96 -10.40 -13.31
N GLU A 334 37.26 -11.43 -12.84
CA GLU A 334 37.54 -12.04 -11.54
C GLU A 334 38.94 -12.63 -11.42
N ILE A 335 39.45 -13.23 -12.51
CA ILE A 335 40.83 -13.73 -12.60
C ILE A 335 41.82 -12.56 -12.56
N LEU A 336 41.56 -11.49 -13.31
CA LEU A 336 42.42 -10.30 -13.34
C LEU A 336 42.55 -9.67 -11.93
N GLU A 337 41.45 -9.57 -11.18
CA GLU A 337 41.48 -9.06 -9.80
C GLU A 337 42.39 -9.87 -8.87
N ILE A 338 42.48 -11.19 -9.06
CA ILE A 338 43.33 -12.06 -8.23
C ILE A 338 44.80 -11.95 -8.64
N LEU A 339 45.08 -11.82 -9.94
CA LEU A 339 46.45 -11.77 -10.47
C LEU A 339 47.12 -10.41 -10.27
N ARG A 340 46.36 -9.31 -10.32
CA ARG A 340 46.91 -7.95 -10.31
C ARG A 340 47.79 -7.61 -9.10
N PRO A 341 47.49 -8.04 -7.86
CA PRO A 341 48.34 -7.77 -6.70
C PRO A 341 49.70 -8.49 -6.74
N ASN A 342 49.91 -9.49 -7.60
CA ASN A 342 51.10 -10.32 -7.63
C ASN A 342 51.93 -10.06 -8.90
N GLU A 343 53.07 -9.38 -8.73
CA GLU A 343 53.94 -8.96 -9.84
C GLU A 343 54.43 -10.12 -10.73
N ASN A 344 54.50 -11.35 -10.17
CA ASN A 344 54.91 -12.54 -10.91
C ASN A 344 53.96 -12.91 -12.07
N TYR A 345 52.72 -12.44 -12.04
CA TYR A 345 51.71 -12.72 -13.07
C TYR A 345 51.39 -11.51 -13.96
N SER A 346 52.24 -10.48 -13.96
CA SER A 346 52.03 -9.25 -14.72
C SER A 346 51.82 -9.47 -16.23
N SER A 347 52.48 -10.47 -16.83
CA SER A 347 52.32 -10.82 -18.25
C SER A 347 50.92 -11.35 -18.57
N LEU A 348 50.40 -12.25 -17.72
CA LEU A 348 49.07 -12.83 -17.85
C LEU A 348 47.98 -11.80 -17.56
N ALA A 349 48.16 -10.98 -16.51
CA ALA A 349 47.27 -9.88 -16.18
C ALA A 349 47.13 -8.88 -17.34
N ASN A 350 48.24 -8.47 -17.97
CA ASN A 350 48.22 -7.58 -19.13
C ASN A 350 47.51 -8.20 -20.36
N THR A 351 47.62 -9.53 -20.52
CA THR A 351 46.94 -10.26 -21.59
C THR A 351 45.42 -10.25 -21.37
N ILE A 352 44.97 -10.48 -20.13
CA ILE A 352 43.55 -10.44 -19.77
C ILE A 352 43.01 -9.00 -19.85
N GLU A 353 43.77 -8.00 -19.40
CA GLU A 353 43.38 -6.58 -19.53
C GLU A 353 43.22 -6.19 -21.01
N SER A 354 44.12 -6.65 -21.88
CA SER A 354 44.02 -6.44 -23.34
C SER A 354 42.78 -7.12 -23.94
N PHE A 355 42.45 -8.32 -23.47
CA PHE A 355 41.22 -9.02 -23.85
C PHE A 355 39.96 -8.26 -23.43
N LEU A 356 39.89 -7.79 -22.18
CA LEU A 356 38.77 -7.01 -21.66
C LEU A 356 38.63 -5.68 -22.41
N THR A 357 39.74 -5.01 -22.71
CA THR A 357 39.75 -3.77 -23.50
C THR A 357 39.28 -3.99 -24.94
N ASN A 358 39.66 -5.13 -25.55
CA ASN A 358 39.13 -5.51 -26.85
C ASN A 358 37.61 -5.76 -26.77
N LYS A 359 37.16 -6.47 -25.74
CA LYS A 359 35.75 -6.78 -25.51
C LYS A 359 34.89 -5.53 -25.32
N GLN A 360 35.38 -4.50 -24.62
CA GLN A 360 34.73 -3.18 -24.51
C GLN A 360 34.38 -2.57 -25.87
N ASN A 361 35.26 -2.74 -26.87
CA ASN A 361 35.05 -2.20 -28.22
C ASN A 361 34.07 -3.03 -29.05
N THR A 362 33.95 -4.34 -28.77
CA THR A 362 33.11 -5.27 -29.54
C THR A 362 31.69 -5.44 -28.98
N HIS A 363 31.46 -5.15 -27.69
CA HIS A 363 30.16 -5.29 -27.03
C HIS A 363 29.77 -3.99 -26.29
N PRO A 364 29.02 -3.09 -26.94
CA PRO A 364 28.62 -1.80 -26.35
C PRO A 364 27.87 -1.95 -25.03
N ASP A 365 27.04 -3.00 -24.90
CA ASP A 365 26.16 -3.23 -23.74
C ASP A 365 26.92 -3.57 -22.46
N SER A 366 28.14 -4.13 -22.56
CA SER A 366 28.98 -4.49 -21.41
C SER A 366 30.14 -3.52 -21.17
N ASN A 367 30.29 -2.50 -22.02
CA ASN A 367 31.44 -1.59 -21.99
C ASN A 367 31.60 -0.92 -20.61
N LYS A 368 30.52 -0.31 -20.11
CA LYS A 368 30.52 0.37 -18.80
C LYS A 368 30.84 -0.57 -17.64
N LEU A 369 30.28 -1.79 -17.65
CA LEU A 369 30.51 -2.77 -16.58
C LEU A 369 31.97 -3.25 -16.55
N ILE A 370 32.57 -3.45 -17.74
CA ILE A 370 33.99 -3.82 -17.85
C ILE A 370 34.88 -2.64 -17.45
N GLU A 371 34.53 -1.41 -17.82
CA GLU A 371 35.27 -0.20 -17.44
C GLU A 371 35.29 -0.01 -15.91
N ASP A 372 34.12 -0.08 -15.28
CA ASP A 372 33.98 0.03 -13.82
C ASP A 372 34.79 -1.08 -13.11
N GLY A 373 34.74 -2.31 -13.61
CA GLY A 373 35.54 -3.44 -13.10
C GLY A 373 37.06 -3.24 -13.25
N LEU A 374 37.51 -2.71 -14.38
CA LEU A 374 38.92 -2.40 -14.60
C LEU A 374 39.40 -1.26 -13.71
N LEU A 375 38.56 -0.26 -13.44
CA LEU A 375 38.85 0.81 -12.47
C LEU A 375 38.94 0.26 -11.04
N LEU A 376 37.98 -0.58 -10.63
CA LEU A 376 37.97 -1.21 -9.31
C LEU A 376 39.20 -2.09 -9.08
N SER A 377 39.62 -2.85 -10.08
CA SER A 377 40.82 -3.67 -9.98
C SER A 377 42.11 -2.85 -9.91
N LYS A 378 42.13 -1.59 -10.39
CA LYS A 378 43.28 -0.66 -10.30
C LYS A 378 43.38 0.04 -8.95
N ALA A 379 42.27 0.22 -8.23
CA ALA A 379 42.26 0.89 -6.94
C ALA A 379 42.94 0.03 -5.86
N SER A 380 44.14 0.43 -5.43
CA SER A 380 44.92 -0.30 -4.41
C SER A 380 44.36 -0.18 -2.99
N ASP A 381 43.34 0.65 -2.78
CA ASP A 381 42.66 0.81 -1.50
C ASP A 381 41.13 0.92 -1.72
N LYS A 382 40.40 -0.13 -1.37
CA LYS A 382 38.93 -0.21 -1.56
C LYS A 382 38.15 0.73 -0.61
N SER A 383 38.84 1.43 0.29
CA SER A 383 38.25 2.35 1.26
C SER A 383 37.94 3.76 0.72
N GLN A 384 38.45 4.13 -0.46
CA GLN A 384 38.26 5.47 -1.05
C GLN A 384 37.10 5.57 -2.06
N LEU A 385 36.32 4.50 -2.25
CA LEU A 385 35.30 4.40 -3.31
C LEU A 385 33.85 4.38 -2.80
N TYR A 386 33.60 4.66 -1.51
CA TYR A 386 32.27 4.71 -0.90
C TYR A 386 31.99 6.02 -0.17
#